data_AF-B6XAK7-F1
#
_entry.id   AF-B6XAK7-F1
#
_cell.length_a   1.000
_cell.length_b   1.000
_cell.length_c   1.000
_cell.angle_alpha   90.00
_cell.angle_beta   90.00
_cell.angle_gamma   90.00
#
_symmetry.space_group_name_H-M   'P 1'
#
loop_
_entity.id
_entity.type
_entity.pdbx_description
1 polymer ?
#
loop_
_entity_poly.entity_id
_entity_poly.type
_entity_poly.pdbx_seq_one_letter_code
_entity_poly.pdbx_strand_id
1 'polypeptide(L)'
;MFKKTIIALSLITFSGATLAAAPVANLKVTGSITPPTCTIKGQNEVDLEYVFDVSPGMFPVSGNLLLDAKTNNIEVVCDASTYLTFSSTDNRASSVLTAGVYNFGLGLFDTDKKVGFYTITMKNATVKQDASSAAQTVGVSNGTSYATSLSVDKTKKIGVGNSSKYIESRANFFC
;
A
#
# COMPACT_ATOMS: atom_id res chain seq x y z
N MET A 1 53.68 -86.99 31.62
CA MET A 1 53.97 -85.69 30.98
C MET A 1 52.63 -85.08 30.56
N PHE A 2 52.05 -84.22 31.40
CA PHE A 2 50.73 -83.62 31.23
C PHE A 2 50.83 -82.31 30.44
N LYS A 3 50.08 -82.20 29.34
CA LYS A 3 50.05 -81.03 28.45
C LYS A 3 49.14 -79.95 29.06
N LYS A 4 49.69 -78.74 29.21
CA LYS A 4 49.03 -77.58 29.83
C LYS A 4 47.99 -76.96 28.89
N THR A 5 46.77 -76.82 29.40
CA THR A 5 45.66 -76.03 28.86
C THR A 5 46.00 -74.54 28.88
N ILE A 6 45.77 -73.81 27.78
CA ILE A 6 45.66 -72.35 27.79
C ILE A 6 44.30 -71.97 27.18
N ILE A 7 43.48 -71.34 28.01
CA ILE A 7 42.17 -70.78 27.68
C ILE A 7 42.41 -69.38 27.11
N ALA A 8 42.05 -69.15 25.84
CA ALA A 8 42.11 -67.84 25.22
C ALA A 8 40.80 -67.08 25.50
N LEU A 9 40.89 -66.01 26.28
CA LEU A 9 39.80 -65.11 26.66
C LEU A 9 39.69 -64.00 25.60
N SER A 10 38.72 -64.09 24.69
CA SER A 10 38.44 -63.05 23.69
C SER A 10 37.69 -61.88 24.32
N LEU A 11 38.37 -60.74 24.47
CA LEU A 11 37.79 -59.46 24.90
C LEU A 11 36.82 -58.92 23.86
N ILE A 12 35.58 -58.68 24.27
CA ILE A 12 34.55 -58.00 23.48
C ILE A 12 34.90 -56.51 23.43
N THR A 13 35.22 -56.02 22.23
CA THR A 13 35.51 -54.60 21.98
C THR A 13 34.26 -53.76 22.11
N PHE A 14 34.31 -52.80 23.04
CA PHE A 14 33.29 -51.78 23.31
C PHE A 14 33.15 -50.86 22.08
N SER A 15 32.02 -50.93 21.37
CA SER A 15 31.69 -49.96 20.32
C SER A 15 31.06 -48.73 20.97
N GLY A 16 31.89 -47.74 21.31
CA GLY A 16 31.39 -46.43 21.72
C GLY A 16 30.70 -45.77 20.52
N ALA A 17 29.37 -45.68 20.56
CA ALA A 17 28.64 -44.79 19.65
C ALA A 17 29.00 -43.35 20.01
N THR A 18 29.95 -42.77 19.29
CA THR A 18 30.18 -41.33 19.34
C THR A 18 29.02 -40.67 18.60
N LEU A 19 28.05 -40.13 19.35
CA LEU A 19 27.09 -39.17 18.81
C LEU A 19 27.88 -37.90 18.49
N ALA A 20 28.36 -37.79 17.25
CA ALA A 20 28.85 -36.52 16.73
C ALA A 20 27.68 -35.53 16.74
N ALA A 21 27.80 -34.45 17.51
CA ALA A 21 26.82 -33.37 17.49
C ALA A 21 26.71 -32.82 16.05
N ALA A 22 25.48 -32.75 15.53
CA ALA A 22 25.23 -32.19 14.21
C ALA A 22 25.78 -30.74 14.15
N PRO A 23 26.45 -30.33 13.06
CA PRO A 23 27.00 -28.98 12.96
C PRO A 23 25.86 -27.97 13.03
N VAL A 24 25.84 -27.16 14.10
CA VAL A 24 24.88 -26.08 14.27
C VAL A 24 25.39 -24.89 13.44
N ALA A 25 24.84 -24.72 12.24
CA ALA A 25 25.13 -23.58 11.39
C ALA A 25 24.44 -22.33 11.97
N ASN A 26 25.23 -21.42 12.55
CA ASN A 26 24.72 -20.13 13.01
C ASN A 26 24.63 -19.17 11.82
N LEU A 27 23.42 -18.85 11.36
CA LEU A 27 23.20 -17.85 10.33
C LEU A 27 23.15 -16.45 10.98
N LYS A 28 24.22 -15.68 10.83
CA LYS A 28 24.24 -14.27 11.22
C LYS A 28 23.88 -13.41 10.01
N VAL A 29 22.64 -12.95 9.94
CA VAL A 29 22.23 -11.96 8.94
C VAL A 29 22.50 -10.57 9.50
N THR A 30 23.42 -9.83 8.90
CA THR A 30 23.64 -8.40 9.18
C THR A 30 23.34 -7.59 7.93
N GLY A 31 22.47 -6.60 8.06
CA GLY A 31 22.14 -5.66 7.00
C GLY A 31 21.52 -4.39 7.59
N SER A 32 21.54 -3.30 6.82
CA SER A 32 20.82 -2.07 7.12
C SER A 32 19.58 -1.98 6.26
N ILE A 33 18.42 -1.69 6.86
CA ILE A 33 17.16 -1.45 6.14
C ILE A 33 16.96 0.06 6.10
N THR A 34 17.22 0.68 4.95
CA THR A 34 16.90 2.09 4.72
C THR A 34 15.61 2.16 3.90
N PRO A 35 14.52 2.70 4.46
CA PRO A 35 13.28 2.85 3.69
C PRO A 35 13.47 3.90 2.59
N PRO A 36 12.83 3.71 1.42
CA PRO A 36 12.85 4.69 0.36
C PRO A 36 12.20 6.01 0.82
N THR A 37 12.75 7.13 0.38
CA THR A 37 12.17 8.45 0.60
C THR A 37 11.47 8.94 -0.66
N CYS A 38 10.31 9.58 -0.50
CA CYS A 38 9.50 10.10 -1.59
C CYS A 38 9.07 11.53 -1.35
N THR A 39 8.94 12.30 -2.43
CA THR A 39 8.46 13.69 -2.43
C THR A 39 7.36 13.86 -3.47
N ILE A 40 6.43 14.80 -3.24
CA ILE A 40 5.44 15.19 -4.24
C ILE A 40 6.03 16.35 -5.03
N LYS A 41 6.22 16.17 -6.33
CA LYS A 41 6.91 17.14 -7.18
C LYS A 41 6.05 18.37 -7.43
N GLY A 42 6.69 19.55 -7.42
CA GLY A 42 6.05 20.84 -7.73
C GLY A 42 5.33 21.49 -6.56
N GLN A 43 5.37 20.88 -5.37
CA GLN A 43 4.66 21.35 -4.19
C GLN A 43 5.66 21.70 -3.07
N ASN A 44 5.80 22.99 -2.74
CA ASN A 44 6.38 23.42 -1.46
C ASN A 44 5.34 23.32 -0.32
N GLU A 45 4.05 23.43 -0.67
CA GLU A 45 2.90 23.24 0.22
C GLU A 45 2.08 22.02 -0.24
N VAL A 46 1.60 21.25 0.73
CA VAL A 46 1.03 19.89 0.56
C VAL A 46 -0.40 19.91 -0.04
N ASP A 47 -0.93 21.08 -0.39
CA ASP A 47 -2.35 21.26 -0.72
C ASP A 47 -2.60 21.28 -2.23
N LEU A 48 -3.48 20.38 -2.68
CA LEU A 48 -4.04 20.38 -4.03
C LEU A 48 -5.42 21.03 -3.99
N GLU A 49 -5.53 22.24 -4.50
CA GLU A 49 -6.78 22.98 -4.48
C GLU A 49 -7.67 22.68 -5.71
N TYR A 50 -8.94 22.45 -5.46
CA TYR A 50 -9.98 22.32 -6.47
C TYR A 50 -11.04 23.40 -6.23
N VAL A 51 -10.88 24.57 -6.86
CA VAL A 51 -11.83 25.69 -6.73
C VAL A 51 -13.03 25.43 -7.63
N PHE A 52 -14.26 25.59 -7.14
CA PHE A 52 -15.47 25.56 -7.96
C PHE A 52 -16.28 26.83 -7.72
N ASP A 53 -16.63 27.54 -8.79
CA ASP A 53 -17.45 28.75 -8.70
C ASP A 53 -18.92 28.34 -8.58
N VAL A 54 -19.45 28.40 -7.36
CA VAL A 54 -20.85 28.06 -7.06
C VAL A 54 -21.53 29.27 -6.42
N SER A 55 -22.63 29.73 -7.03
CA SER A 55 -23.46 30.78 -6.46
C SER A 55 -24.84 30.24 -6.05
N PRO A 56 -25.53 30.83 -5.06
CA PRO A 56 -26.87 30.40 -4.66
C PRO A 56 -27.89 30.36 -5.81
N GLY A 57 -27.72 31.22 -6.82
CA GLY A 57 -28.60 31.26 -8.00
C GLY A 57 -28.43 30.07 -8.97
N MET A 58 -27.39 29.25 -8.82
CA MET A 58 -27.17 28.07 -9.66
C MET A 58 -27.93 26.84 -9.17
N PHE A 59 -28.45 26.86 -7.94
CA PHE A 59 -29.18 25.72 -7.40
C PHE A 59 -30.54 25.58 -8.13
N PRO A 60 -30.85 24.39 -8.67
CA PRO A 60 -32.13 24.17 -9.33
C PRO A 60 -33.28 24.26 -8.30
N VAL A 61 -34.47 24.62 -8.78
CA VAL A 61 -35.70 24.68 -7.95
C VAL A 61 -36.04 23.32 -7.33
N SER A 62 -35.63 22.23 -7.98
CA SER A 62 -35.74 20.87 -7.46
C SER A 62 -34.58 20.00 -7.94
N GLY A 63 -34.13 19.08 -7.10
CA GLY A 63 -33.02 18.18 -7.40
C GLY A 63 -31.66 18.73 -6.99
N ASN A 64 -30.60 18.04 -7.43
CA ASN A 64 -29.22 18.38 -7.05
C ASN A 64 -28.54 19.17 -8.18
N LEU A 65 -27.74 20.17 -7.79
CA LEU A 65 -26.77 20.80 -8.70
C LEU A 65 -25.58 19.85 -8.86
N LEU A 66 -25.31 19.41 -10.09
CA LEU A 66 -24.12 18.63 -10.43
C LEU A 66 -23.08 19.56 -11.05
N LEU A 67 -21.85 19.46 -10.57
CA LEU A 67 -20.71 20.22 -11.09
C LEU A 67 -19.82 19.31 -11.95
N ASP A 68 -19.23 19.87 -12.99
CA ASP A 68 -18.26 19.16 -13.81
C ASP A 68 -17.02 18.79 -13.00
N ALA A 69 -16.47 17.61 -13.24
CA ALA A 69 -15.29 17.15 -12.51
C ALA A 69 -14.04 17.96 -12.88
N LYS A 70 -13.27 18.37 -11.87
CA LYS A 70 -11.92 18.92 -12.04
C LYS A 70 -10.87 17.82 -11.87
N THR A 71 -9.78 17.90 -12.63
CA THR A 71 -8.69 16.92 -12.60
C THR A 71 -7.38 17.64 -12.34
N ASN A 72 -6.60 17.14 -11.37
CA ASN A 72 -5.22 17.54 -11.13
C ASN A 72 -4.32 16.30 -11.13
N ASN A 73 -3.07 16.49 -11.54
CA ASN A 73 -2.08 15.41 -11.56
C ASN A 73 -1.22 15.47 -10.30
N ILE A 74 -0.98 14.31 -9.69
CA ILE A 74 -0.07 14.14 -8.56
C ILE A 74 1.14 13.36 -9.06
N GLU A 75 2.33 13.96 -8.96
CA GLU A 75 3.60 13.29 -9.31
C GLU A 75 4.38 13.02 -8.03
N VAL A 76 4.60 11.74 -7.71
CA VAL A 76 5.42 11.31 -6.58
C VAL A 76 6.76 10.82 -7.10
N VAL A 77 7.85 11.39 -6.60
CA VAL A 77 9.24 11.04 -6.97
C VAL A 77 9.92 10.44 -5.76
N CYS A 78 10.43 9.22 -5.91
CA CYS A 78 11.15 8.49 -4.86
C CYS A 78 12.62 8.30 -5.24
N ASP A 79 13.49 8.22 -4.23
CA ASP A 79 14.94 7.97 -4.38
C ASP A 79 15.27 6.53 -4.75
N ALA A 80 14.34 5.61 -4.55
CA ALA A 80 14.44 4.21 -4.92
C ALA A 80 13.09 3.64 -5.38
N SER A 81 13.14 2.56 -6.17
CA SER A 81 11.95 1.84 -6.63
C SER A 81 11.15 1.33 -5.44
N THR A 82 9.91 1.79 -5.31
CA THR A 82 9.03 1.45 -4.19
C THR A 82 7.57 1.36 -4.64
N TYR A 83 6.72 0.82 -3.77
CA TYR A 83 5.28 0.80 -3.95
C TYR A 83 4.65 2.00 -3.27
N LEU A 84 3.61 2.56 -3.89
CA LEU A 84 2.86 3.68 -3.34
C LEU A 84 1.44 3.24 -3.04
N THR A 85 0.99 3.59 -1.84
CA THR A 85 -0.40 3.49 -1.43
C THR A 85 -0.86 4.82 -0.86
N PHE A 86 -2.11 5.16 -1.13
CA PHE A 86 -2.76 6.40 -0.73
C PHE A 86 -3.92 6.07 0.21
N SER A 87 -4.09 6.86 1.25
CA SER A 87 -5.27 6.83 2.12
C SER A 87 -5.92 8.20 2.09
N SER A 88 -7.25 8.23 2.05
CA SER A 88 -8.02 9.47 2.09
C SER A 88 -8.71 9.65 3.43
N THR A 89 -8.71 10.88 3.95
CA THR A 89 -9.46 11.26 5.14
C THR A 89 -10.40 12.40 4.79
N ASP A 90 -11.69 12.24 5.08
CA ASP A 90 -12.68 13.32 4.94
C ASP A 90 -12.69 14.18 6.20
N ASN A 91 -12.06 15.35 6.14
CA ASN A 91 -12.05 16.34 7.23
C ASN A 91 -13.40 17.04 7.43
N ARG A 92 -14.39 16.79 6.56
CA ARG A 92 -15.75 17.32 6.63
C ARG A 92 -16.80 16.20 6.65
N ALA A 93 -16.44 15.02 7.16
CA ALA A 93 -17.29 13.82 7.16
C ALA A 93 -18.69 14.00 7.77
N SER A 94 -18.84 14.88 8.77
CA SER A 94 -20.13 15.19 9.39
C SER A 94 -21.12 15.90 8.44
N SER A 95 -20.60 16.56 7.39
CA SER A 95 -21.36 17.38 6.46
C SER A 95 -21.83 16.64 5.19
N VAL A 96 -21.53 15.35 5.06
CA VAL A 96 -21.93 14.54 3.91
C VAL A 96 -23.46 14.46 3.82
N LEU A 97 -24.03 15.03 2.77
CA LEU A 97 -25.49 15.07 2.53
C LEU A 97 -26.08 13.67 2.36
N THR A 98 -25.42 12.81 1.56
CA THR A 98 -25.82 11.41 1.34
C THR A 98 -24.70 10.49 1.78
N ALA A 99 -24.94 9.69 2.82
CA ALA A 99 -23.94 8.78 3.35
C ALA A 99 -23.45 7.78 2.28
N GLY A 100 -22.14 7.57 2.22
CA GLY A 100 -21.51 6.64 1.29
C GLY A 100 -20.01 6.53 1.57
N VAL A 101 -19.43 5.38 1.23
CA VAL A 101 -17.98 5.13 1.38
C VAL A 101 -17.13 5.96 0.40
N TYR A 102 -17.74 6.40 -0.71
CA TYR A 102 -17.10 7.23 -1.73
C TYR A 102 -17.41 8.74 -1.59
N ASN A 103 -18.31 9.09 -0.67
CA ASN A 103 -18.84 10.45 -0.55
C ASN A 103 -18.08 11.21 0.54
N PHE A 104 -17.49 12.34 0.12
CA PHE A 104 -16.75 13.29 0.93
C PHE A 104 -17.56 14.57 1.13
N GLY A 105 -17.56 15.16 2.32
CA GLY A 105 -18.43 16.29 2.66
C GLY A 105 -18.00 17.60 2.01
N LEU A 106 -18.96 18.36 1.47
CA LEU A 106 -18.68 19.71 0.95
C LEU A 106 -18.70 20.79 2.06
N GLY A 107 -19.28 20.49 3.22
CA GLY A 107 -19.44 21.42 4.32
C GLY A 107 -20.91 21.70 4.66
N LEU A 108 -21.09 22.57 5.65
CA LEU A 108 -22.39 23.04 6.10
C LEU A 108 -22.62 24.46 5.58
N PHE A 109 -23.85 24.75 5.22
CA PHE A 109 -24.37 26.10 5.10
C PHE A 109 -25.10 26.42 6.40
N ASP A 110 -24.78 27.57 7.01
CA ASP A 110 -25.22 27.92 8.36
C ASP A 110 -24.79 26.82 9.37
N THR A 111 -25.66 26.46 10.32
CA THR A 111 -25.28 25.64 11.48
C THR A 111 -25.41 24.13 11.23
N ASP A 112 -26.34 23.69 10.40
CA ASP A 112 -26.69 22.26 10.26
C ASP A 112 -27.05 21.81 8.82
N LYS A 113 -27.13 22.73 7.85
CA LYS A 113 -27.60 22.38 6.49
C LYS A 113 -26.45 21.84 5.66
N LYS A 114 -26.47 20.55 5.39
CA LYS A 114 -25.46 19.88 4.56
C LYS A 114 -25.56 20.35 3.11
N VAL A 115 -24.46 20.89 2.58
CA VAL A 115 -24.43 21.44 1.21
C VAL A 115 -24.47 20.33 0.16
N GLY A 116 -23.76 19.23 0.41
CA GLY A 116 -23.62 18.16 -0.56
C GLY A 116 -22.45 17.24 -0.25
N PHE A 117 -22.00 16.53 -1.28
CA PHE A 117 -20.81 15.71 -1.24
C PHE A 117 -20.08 15.76 -2.58
N TYR A 118 -18.81 15.38 -2.57
CA TYR A 118 -18.03 15.10 -3.76
C TYR A 118 -17.47 13.68 -3.69
N THR A 119 -17.04 13.15 -4.83
CA THR A 119 -16.34 11.87 -4.93
C THR A 119 -14.97 12.12 -5.54
N ILE A 120 -14.02 11.23 -5.22
CA ILE A 120 -12.67 11.28 -5.79
C ILE A 120 -12.50 10.03 -6.64
N THR A 121 -11.96 10.18 -7.84
CA THR A 121 -11.61 9.07 -8.73
C THR A 121 -10.14 9.16 -9.10
N MET A 122 -9.40 8.09 -8.84
CA MET A 122 -8.04 7.93 -9.35
C MET A 122 -8.10 7.20 -10.68
N LYS A 123 -7.50 7.78 -11.73
CA LYS A 123 -7.50 7.25 -13.09
C LYS A 123 -6.19 7.54 -13.80
N ASN A 124 -5.90 6.78 -14.86
CA ASN A 124 -4.76 7.01 -15.75
C ASN A 124 -3.41 7.04 -15.01
N ALA A 125 -3.25 6.17 -14.01
CA ALA A 125 -2.02 6.07 -13.25
C ALA A 125 -0.86 5.64 -14.16
N THR A 126 0.29 6.29 -14.00
CA THR A 126 1.52 5.90 -14.69
C THR A 126 2.67 5.80 -13.71
N VAL A 127 3.65 4.95 -14.02
CA VAL A 127 4.89 4.81 -13.25
C VAL A 127 6.09 4.86 -14.16
N LYS A 128 7.22 5.32 -13.62
CA LYS A 128 8.52 5.31 -14.28
C LYS A 128 9.49 4.58 -13.36
N GLN A 129 10.41 3.80 -13.94
CA GLN A 129 11.48 3.17 -13.16
C GLN A 129 12.51 4.22 -12.68
N ASP A 130 12.77 5.22 -13.52
CA ASP A 130 13.66 6.35 -13.25
C ASP A 130 13.26 7.58 -14.09
N ALA A 131 14.00 8.68 -13.96
CA ALA A 131 13.71 9.93 -14.67
C ALA A 131 13.81 9.80 -16.22
N SER A 132 14.61 8.88 -16.73
CA SER A 132 14.88 8.70 -18.17
C SER A 132 13.96 7.67 -18.84
N SER A 133 13.34 6.81 -18.04
CA SER A 133 12.44 5.76 -18.51
C SER A 133 11.15 6.31 -19.11
N ALA A 134 10.55 5.60 -20.07
CA ALA A 134 9.21 5.90 -20.55
C ALA A 134 8.17 5.63 -19.45
N ALA A 135 7.11 6.45 -19.39
CA ALA A 135 6.00 6.22 -18.48
C ALA A 135 5.21 4.97 -18.91
N GLN A 136 4.98 4.06 -17.97
CA GLN A 136 4.16 2.89 -18.16
C GLN A 136 2.78 3.12 -17.54
N THR A 137 1.72 2.80 -18.27
CA THR A 137 0.35 2.85 -17.73
C THR A 137 0.14 1.68 -16.78
N VAL A 138 -0.39 1.97 -15.61
CA VAL A 138 -0.69 1.00 -14.56
C VAL A 138 -2.13 1.14 -14.10
N GLY A 139 -2.63 0.14 -13.37
CA GLY A 139 -3.95 0.21 -12.76
C GLY A 139 -3.90 0.73 -11.33
N VAL A 140 -5.10 0.98 -10.82
CA VAL A 140 -5.41 1.36 -9.45
C VAL A 140 -6.05 0.15 -8.78
N SER A 141 -5.63 -0.15 -7.56
CA SER A 141 -6.21 -1.21 -6.72
C SER A 141 -6.75 -0.63 -5.42
N ASN A 142 -7.88 -1.11 -4.94
CA ASN A 142 -8.39 -0.83 -3.59
C ASN A 142 -8.26 -2.04 -2.63
N GLY A 143 -7.44 -3.03 -3.00
CA GLY A 143 -7.26 -4.27 -2.25
C GLY A 143 -8.36 -5.32 -2.49
N THR A 144 -9.24 -5.09 -3.47
CA THR A 144 -10.32 -6.05 -3.84
C THR A 144 -10.57 -6.00 -5.34
N SER A 145 -10.56 -4.81 -5.93
CA SER A 145 -10.73 -4.55 -7.36
C SER A 145 -9.47 -3.92 -7.92
N TYR A 146 -9.26 -4.11 -9.23
CA TYR A 146 -8.19 -3.50 -9.99
C TYR A 146 -8.70 -3.03 -11.35
N ALA A 147 -8.52 -1.75 -11.64
CA ALA A 147 -8.97 -1.13 -12.89
C ALA A 147 -8.10 0.08 -13.24
N THR A 148 -8.23 0.60 -14.45
CA THR A 148 -7.56 1.84 -14.89
C THR A 148 -8.17 3.11 -14.28
N SER A 149 -9.34 2.98 -13.66
CA SER A 149 -10.07 4.04 -12.96
C SER A 149 -10.86 3.45 -11.80
N LEU A 150 -10.68 3.96 -10.58
CA LEU A 150 -11.43 3.57 -9.40
C LEU A 150 -11.79 4.78 -8.55
N SER A 151 -13.00 4.76 -7.99
CA SER A 151 -13.41 5.70 -6.94
C SER A 151 -12.65 5.41 -5.65
N VAL A 152 -12.25 6.46 -4.95
CA VAL A 152 -11.54 6.37 -3.67
C VAL A 152 -12.54 6.00 -2.58
N ASP A 153 -12.42 4.78 -2.07
CA ASP A 153 -13.13 4.32 -0.88
C ASP A 153 -12.37 4.81 0.36
N LYS A 154 -13.02 5.63 1.19
CA LYS A 154 -12.40 6.19 2.40
C LYS A 154 -12.05 5.15 3.47
N THR A 155 -12.49 3.91 3.32
CA THR A 155 -12.19 2.79 4.21
C THR A 155 -11.03 1.92 3.71
N LYS A 156 -10.48 2.22 2.52
CA LYS A 156 -9.46 1.40 1.87
C LYS A 156 -8.20 2.21 1.58
N LYS A 157 -7.07 1.49 1.49
CA LYS A 157 -5.86 2.02 0.88
C LYS A 157 -5.94 1.81 -0.62
N ILE A 158 -5.56 2.83 -1.38
CA ILE A 158 -5.53 2.79 -2.83
C ILE A 158 -4.07 2.63 -3.27
N GLY A 159 -3.75 1.54 -3.95
CA GLY A 159 -2.42 1.31 -4.51
C GLY A 159 -2.38 1.50 -6.03
N VAL A 160 -1.19 1.78 -6.55
CA VAL A 160 -0.94 1.86 -8.00
C VAL A 160 0.12 0.83 -8.40
N GLY A 161 -0.07 0.17 -9.54
CA GLY A 161 0.88 -0.86 -10.01
C GLY A 161 0.34 -1.72 -11.14
N ASN A 162 1.17 -2.61 -11.67
CA ASN A 162 0.86 -3.43 -12.85
C ASN A 162 -0.20 -4.53 -12.62
N SER A 163 -0.46 -4.93 -11.37
CA SER A 163 -1.53 -5.87 -11.02
C SER A 163 -1.95 -5.76 -9.55
N SER A 164 -3.18 -6.21 -9.22
CA SER A 164 -3.66 -6.25 -7.82
C SER A 164 -2.78 -7.11 -6.92
N LYS A 165 -2.32 -8.26 -7.43
CA LYS A 165 -1.52 -9.24 -6.67
C LYS A 165 -0.18 -8.67 -6.20
N TYR A 166 0.47 -7.82 -7.01
CA TYR A 166 1.73 -7.18 -6.62
C TYR A 166 1.55 -6.08 -5.58
N ILE A 167 0.39 -5.44 -5.55
CA ILE A 167 0.06 -4.37 -4.60
C ILE A 167 -0.30 -4.96 -3.22
N GLU A 168 -1.07 -6.06 -3.18
CA GLU A 168 -1.51 -6.70 -1.94
C GLU A 168 -0.43 -7.60 -1.29
N SER A 169 0.34 -8.35 -2.09
CA SER A 169 1.32 -9.33 -1.56
C SER A 169 2.48 -8.69 -0.78
N ARG A 170 2.78 -7.42 -1.00
CA ARG A 170 3.93 -6.74 -0.36
C ARG A 170 3.56 -5.69 0.68
N ALA A 171 2.30 -5.25 0.74
CA ALA A 171 1.80 -4.49 1.88
C ALA A 171 1.87 -5.29 3.20
N ASN A 172 1.87 -6.62 3.11
CA ASN A 172 1.99 -7.55 4.23
C ASN A 172 3.42 -8.06 4.48
N PHE A 173 4.41 -7.66 3.65
CA PHE A 173 5.81 -8.02 3.84
C PHE A 173 6.59 -6.80 4.34
N PHE A 174 6.40 -6.50 5.63
CA PHE A 174 7.47 -5.92 6.43
C PHE A 174 8.14 -7.10 7.14
N CYS A 175 9.35 -7.47 6.71
CA CYS A 175 10.23 -8.32 7.52
C CYS A 175 10.75 -7.52 8.71
#